data_AF-A0A839IML7-F1
#
_entry.id   AF-A0A839IML7-F1
#
_cell.length_a   1.000
_cell.length_b   1.000
_cell.length_c   1.000
_cell.angle_alpha   90.00
_cell.angle_beta   90.00
_cell.angle_gamma   90.00
#
_symmetry.space_group_name_H-M   'P 1'
#
loop_
_entity.id
_entity.type
_entity.pdbx_description
1 polymer ?
#
loop_
_entity_poly.entity_id
_entity_poly.type
_entity_poly.pdbx_seq_one_letter_code
_entity_poly.pdbx_strand_id
1 'polypeptide(L)' 'MLINISHGLSVKKHEANGYTQWVGFTAAPDNHNKRPMWKKATGLMSVADIMGWLKAEYPQSGMCEKFSEMTLSA' A
#
# COMPACT_ATOMS: atom_id res chain seq x y z
N MET A 1 -8.54 -6.62 4.67
CA MET A 1 -8.98 -6.38 3.26
C MET A 1 -7.86 -5.67 2.52
N LEU A 2 -7.70 -5.88 1.20
CA LEU A 2 -6.75 -5.10 0.40
C LEU A 2 -7.41 -3.75 0.08
N ILE A 3 -6.71 -2.65 0.33
CA ILE A 3 -7.17 -1.29 0.12
C ILE A 3 -6.42 -0.75 -1.10
N ASN A 4 -7.16 -0.46 -2.18
CA ASN A 4 -6.56 0.07 -3.40
C ASN A 4 -6.25 1.56 -3.20
N ILE A 5 -4.99 1.95 -3.37
CA ILE A 5 -4.57 3.36 -3.40
C ILE A 5 -4.65 3.89 -4.84
N SER A 6 -4.28 3.05 -5.81
CA SER A 6 -4.33 3.37 -7.24
C SER A 6 -4.49 2.11 -8.10
N HIS A 7 -4.54 2.28 -9.43
CA HIS A 7 -4.59 1.17 -10.39
C HIS A 7 -3.41 0.19 -10.27
N GLY A 8 -2.25 0.66 -9.80
CA GLY A 8 -1.02 -0.12 -9.69
C GLY A 8 -0.55 -0.38 -8.27
N LEU A 9 -1.24 0.17 -7.26
CA LEU A 9 -0.80 0.16 -5.87
C LEU A 9 -1.96 -0.13 -4.92
N SER A 10 -1.73 -1.09 -4.02
CA SER A 10 -2.64 -1.41 -2.93
C SER A 10 -1.89 -1.64 -1.63
N VAL A 11 -2.57 -1.47 -0.52
CA VAL A 11 -2.04 -1.74 0.81
C VAL A 11 -2.97 -2.65 1.60
N LYS A 12 -2.43 -3.42 2.53
CA LYS A 12 -3.23 -4.24 3.45
C LYS A 12 -2.86 -3.89 4.87
N LYS A 13 -3.85 -3.50 5.67
CA LYS A 13 -3.72 -3.36 7.12
C LYS A 13 -3.62 -4.74 7.77
N HIS A 14 -2.69 -4.89 8.69
CA HIS A 14 -2.54 -6.03 9.57
C HIS A 14 -2.50 -5.53 11.01
N GLU A 15 -3.48 -5.92 11.80
CA GLU A 15 -3.56 -5.56 13.21
C GLU A 15 -3.25 -6.81 14.03
N ALA A 16 -2.19 -6.76 14.83
CA ALA A 16 -1.79 -7.84 15.71
C ALA A 16 -1.25 -7.26 17.01
N ASN A 17 -1.73 -7.79 18.15
CA ASN A 17 -1.27 -7.42 19.49
C ASN A 17 -1.29 -5.89 19.77
N GLY A 18 -2.28 -5.17 19.24
CA GLY A 18 -2.40 -3.71 19.39
C GLY A 18 -1.50 -2.89 18.46
N TYR A 19 -0.66 -3.53 17.65
CA TYR A 19 0.15 -2.86 16.63
C TYR A 19 -0.54 -2.91 15.27
N THR A 20 -0.55 -1.77 14.59
CA THR A 20 -0.96 -1.69 13.18
C THR A 20 0.28 -1.76 12.30
N GLN A 21 0.31 -2.76 11.43
CA GLN A 21 1.30 -2.95 10.39
C GLN A 21 0.64 -2.91 9.02
N TRP A 22 1.43 -2.62 8.00
CA TRP A 22 0.98 -2.47 6.63
C TRP A 22 1.86 -3.27 5.68
N VAL A 23 1.24 -3.78 4.63
CA VAL A 23 1.93 -4.45 3.53
C VAL A 23 1.54 -3.77 2.23
N GLY A 24 2.53 -3.32 1.46
CA GLY A 24 2.36 -2.76 0.13
C GLY A 24 2.32 -3.86 -0.94
N PHE A 25 1.44 -3.67 -1.92
CA PHE A 25 1.26 -4.54 -3.06
C PHE A 25 1.28 -3.73 -4.35
N THR A 26 1.96 -4.24 -5.36
CA THR A 26 1.99 -3.64 -6.69
C THR A 26 1.31 -4.56 -7.70
N ALA A 27 0.67 -3.97 -8.71
CA ALA A 27 0.10 -4.75 -9.81
C ALA A 27 1.23 -5.36 -10.64
N ALA A 28 1.11 -6.63 -11.00
CA ALA A 28 2.02 -7.24 -11.95
C ALA A 28 1.86 -6.57 -13.34
N PRO A 29 2.96 -6.31 -14.08
CA PRO A 29 2.93 -5.61 -15.36
C PRO A 29 2.15 -6.35 -16.46
N ASP A 30 1.97 -7.66 -16.33
CA ASP A 30 1.50 -8.54 -17.41
C ASP A 30 0.02 -8.93 -17.31
N ASN A 31 -0.82 -8.02 -16.78
CA ASN A 31 -2.18 -8.39 -16.45
C ASN A 31 -3.22 -7.69 -17.34
N HIS A 32 -3.30 -8.19 -18.57
CA HIS A 32 -4.41 -7.95 -19.50
C HIS A 32 -5.77 -8.52 -19.00
N ASN A 33 -5.80 -9.15 -17.82
CA ASN A 33 -7.02 -9.71 -17.23
C ASN A 33 -7.75 -8.71 -16.33
N LYS A 34 -9.09 -8.83 -16.29
CA LYS A 34 -10.04 -7.98 -15.54
C LYS A 34 -9.80 -7.89 -14.01
N ARG A 35 -8.84 -8.63 -13.45
CA ARG A 35 -8.50 -8.63 -12.01
C ARG A 35 -6.97 -8.51 -11.83
N PRO A 36 -6.45 -7.34 -11.39
CA PRO A 36 -5.03 -7.14 -11.08
C PRO A 36 -4.48 -8.25 -10.19
N MET A 37 -3.46 -8.97 -10.66
CA MET A 37 -2.70 -9.87 -9.81
C MET A 37 -1.76 -9.01 -8.96
N TRP A 38 -2.06 -8.92 -7.67
CA TRP A 38 -1.30 -8.13 -6.70
C TRP A 38 -0.10 -8.93 -6.22
N LYS A 39 1.11 -8.40 -6.45
CA LYS A 39 2.35 -8.95 -5.90
C LYS A 39 2.71 -8.18 -4.64
N LYS A 40 3.12 -8.91 -3.60
CA LYS A 40 3.65 -8.30 -2.37
C LYS A 40 4.94 -7.54 -2.71
N ALA A 41 4.95 -6.24 -2.47
CA ALA A 41 6.07 -5.35 -2.74
C ALA A 41 6.92 -5.11 -1.48
N THR A 42 6.29 -5.12 -0.31
CA THR A 42 6.98 -4.89 0.97
C THR A 42 6.71 -5.97 2.01
N GLY A 43 7.51 -6.01 3.08
CA GLY A 43 7.24 -6.79 4.29
C GLY A 43 6.12 -6.21 5.14
N LEU A 44 5.94 -6.74 6.35
CA LEU A 44 5.12 -6.08 7.38
C LEU A 44 5.89 -4.84 7.85
N MET A 45 5.33 -3.66 7.59
CA MET A 45 5.93 -2.36 7.85
C MET A 45 5.11 -1.58 8.86
N SER A 46 5.75 -0.71 9.64
CA SER A 46 5.00 0.29 10.41
C SER A 46 4.38 1.34 9.48
N VAL A 47 3.51 2.19 10.02
CA VAL A 47 2.93 3.33 9.27
C VAL A 47 4.03 4.25 8.72
N ALA A 48 5.06 4.53 9.53
CA ALA A 48 6.16 5.39 9.10
C ALA A 48 6.99 4.75 7.98
N ASP A 49 7.28 3.45 8.09
CA ASP A 49 8.09 2.74 7.11
C ASP A 49 7.39 2.65 5.75
N ILE A 50 6.08 2.33 5.75
CA ILE A 50 5.35 2.24 4.48
C ILE A 50 5.17 3.61 3.83
N MET A 51 5.01 4.69 4.61
CA MET A 51 5.04 6.06 4.08
C MET A 51 6.40 6.40 3.46
N GLY A 52 7.50 6.00 4.11
CA GLY A 52 8.85 6.15 3.56
C GLY A 52 9.02 5.42 2.23
N TRP A 53 8.57 4.17 2.17
CA TRP A 53 8.56 3.38 0.93
C TRP A 53 7.70 4.03 -0.17
N LEU A 54 6.51 4.52 0.16
CA LEU A 54 5.64 5.22 -0.79
C LEU A 54 6.29 6.49 -1.35
N LYS A 55 6.99 7.25 -0.51
CA LYS A 55 7.75 8.44 -0.96
C LYS A 55 8.93 8.06 -1.86
N ALA A 56 9.58 6.92 -1.61
CA ALA A 56 10.71 6.45 -2.41
C ALA A 56 10.27 5.91 -3.79
N GLU A 57 9.24 5.07 -3.83
CA GLU A 57 8.76 4.43 -5.08
C GLU A 57 7.82 5.33 -5.89
N TYR A 58 7.06 6.20 -5.22
CA TYR A 58 6.04 7.06 -5.84
C TYR A 58 6.23 8.55 -5.47
N PRO A 59 7.42 9.13 -5.67
CA PRO A 59 7.78 10.47 -5.17
C PRO A 59 6.90 11.60 -5.72
N GLN A 60 6.31 11.42 -6.90
CA GLN A 60 5.52 12.46 -7.60
C GLN A 60 4.01 12.18 -7.61
N SER A 61 3.56 11.09 -7.01
CA SER A 61 2.24 10.53 -7.27
C SER A 61 1.20 10.86 -6.20
N GLY A 62 1.58 11.60 -5.14
CA GLY A 62 0.69 11.92 -4.02
C GLY A 62 0.22 10.69 -3.22
N MET A 63 0.88 9.53 -3.40
CA MET A 63 0.43 8.26 -2.83
C MET A 63 0.64 8.21 -1.31
N CYS A 64 1.66 8.93 -0.83
CA CYS A 64 1.91 9.06 0.59
C CYS A 64 0.81 9.87 1.28
N GLU A 65 0.36 10.97 0.67
CA GLU A 65 -0.74 11.81 1.18
C GLU A 65 -2.05 11.01 1.20
N LYS A 66 -2.39 10.34 0.09
CA LYS A 66 -3.58 9.47 0.03
C LYS A 66 -3.55 8.38 1.10
N PHE A 67 -2.40 7.73 1.28
CA PHE A 67 -2.25 6.74 2.34
C PHE A 67 -2.45 7.37 3.72
N SER A 68 -1.84 8.53 3.97
CA SER A 68 -1.98 9.25 5.23
C SER A 68 -3.44 9.60 5.54
N GLU A 69 -4.18 10.14 4.57
CA GLU A 69 -5.61 10.47 4.71
C GLU A 69 -6.45 9.24 5.07
N MET A 70 -6.19 8.10 4.43
CA MET A 70 -6.88 6.84 4.73
C MET A 70 -6.55 6.30 6.13
N THR A 71 -5.31 6.49 6.61
CA THR A 71 -4.90 6.01 7.93
C THR A 71 -5.29 6.92 9.07
N LEU A 72 -5.46 8.22 8.83
CA LEU A 72 -5.85 9.21 9.83
C LEU A 72 -7.37 9.37 9.97
N SER A 73 -8.14 8.93 8.96
CA SER A 73 -9.61 8.97 8.96
C SER A 73 -10.25 7.68 9.51
N ALA A 74 -9.46 6.77 10.09
CA ALA A 74 -9.86 5.44 10.52
C ALA A 74 -9.79 5.25 12.04
#